data_AF-W2XPK5-F1
#
_entry.id   AF-W2XPK5-F1
#
_cell.length_a   1.000
_cell.length_b   1.000
_cell.length_c   1.000
_cell.angle_alpha   90.00
_cell.angle_beta   90.00
_cell.angle_gamma   90.00
#
_symmetry.space_group_name_H-M   'P 1'
#
loop_
_entity.id
_entity.type
_entity.pdbx_description
1 polymer ?
#
loop_
_entity_poly.entity_id
_entity_poly.type
_entity_poly.pdbx_seq_one_letter_code
_entity_poly.pdbx_strand_id
1 'polypeptide(L)'
;MGKDEHPVAFVGGIDITSDRWDTMYHNESELREETGVKGDFDGWLDGHVRIHGPAAKDVAANFISRWNSDYEPTQGLAPDLLDFENPTYEDLEPLKYASSTTKSNLGNQNVQIVRTFSCKYKNYAEFAPYGENSLFQARIKALLNAKNFIYIEDQYFILVPELLEALLEVMPTIQRLIVVVQRPVGKSKASGYEKYLYEMTSPIQKLYPNKF
;
A
#
# COMPACT_ATOMS: atom_id res chain seq x y z
N MET A 1 -12.97 0.18 25.13
CA MET A 1 -12.62 1.54 24.70
C MET A 1 -13.41 2.53 25.54
N GLY A 2 -12.74 3.48 26.16
CA GLY A 2 -13.41 4.60 26.84
C GLY A 2 -14.25 5.40 25.85
N LYS A 3 -15.28 6.11 26.34
CA LYS A 3 -16.19 6.93 25.50
C LYS A 3 -15.48 8.00 24.66
N ASP A 4 -14.22 8.31 24.96
CA ASP A 4 -13.43 9.38 24.36
C ASP A 4 -12.19 8.88 23.57
N GLU A 5 -11.98 7.57 23.43
CA GLU A 5 -10.81 7.03 22.73
C GLU A 5 -11.05 6.95 21.22
N HIS A 6 -10.36 7.80 20.46
CA HIS A 6 -10.36 7.74 19.00
C HIS A 6 -9.64 6.46 18.52
N PRO A 7 -10.15 5.76 17.48
CA PRO A 7 -9.44 4.63 16.92
C PRO A 7 -8.11 5.06 16.32
N VAL A 8 -7.13 4.16 16.42
CA VAL A 8 -5.82 4.27 15.80
C VAL A 8 -5.63 3.10 14.84
N ALA A 9 -5.12 3.38 13.65
CA ALA A 9 -4.76 2.38 12.67
C ALA A 9 -3.37 2.65 12.10
N PHE A 10 -2.71 1.61 11.60
CA PHE A 10 -1.42 1.67 10.94
C PHE A 10 -1.57 1.09 9.53
N VAL A 11 -1.08 1.80 8.51
CA VAL A 11 -1.15 1.40 7.10
C VAL A 11 0.17 1.77 6.40
N GLY A 12 0.73 0.87 5.61
CA GLY A 12 1.98 1.11 4.87
C GLY A 12 2.52 -0.16 4.22
N GLY A 13 3.77 -0.11 3.74
CA GLY A 13 4.45 -1.26 3.13
C GLY A 13 5.15 -2.19 4.13
N ILE A 14 5.33 -1.74 5.38
CA ILE A 14 6.03 -2.50 6.42
C ILE A 14 5.15 -3.60 7.01
N ASP A 15 5.49 -4.85 6.72
CA ASP A 15 4.96 -6.04 7.39
C ASP A 15 5.66 -6.34 8.72
N ILE A 16 4.94 -6.94 9.68
CA ILE A 16 5.53 -7.48 10.91
C ILE A 16 6.20 -8.82 10.59
N THR A 17 7.43 -8.76 10.10
CA THR A 17 8.24 -9.92 9.69
C THR A 17 9.70 -9.72 10.08
N SER A 18 10.53 -10.75 9.90
CA SER A 18 11.90 -10.81 10.42
C SER A 18 12.91 -9.85 9.77
N ASP A 19 12.60 -9.19 8.65
CA ASP A 19 13.60 -8.43 7.85
C ASP A 19 13.37 -6.91 7.86
N ARG A 20 12.17 -6.48 8.24
CA ARG A 20 11.66 -5.13 7.96
C ARG A 20 12.18 -4.04 8.89
N TRP A 21 12.82 -4.41 10.01
CA TRP A 21 13.30 -3.45 11.00
C TRP A 21 14.58 -2.78 10.53
N ASP A 22 14.61 -1.44 10.47
CA ASP A 22 15.79 -0.65 10.13
C ASP A 22 15.68 0.79 10.67
N THR A 23 16.74 1.58 10.50
CA THR A 23 16.79 3.00 10.82
C THR A 23 17.00 3.86 9.57
N MET A 24 16.81 5.17 9.70
CA MET A 24 17.03 6.11 8.58
C MET A 24 18.48 6.17 8.07
N TYR A 25 19.43 5.57 8.79
CA TYR A 25 20.84 5.58 8.45
C TYR A 25 21.29 4.30 7.72
N HIS A 26 20.48 3.24 7.73
CA HIS A 26 20.77 1.95 7.08
C HIS A 26 22.18 1.39 7.41
N ASN A 27 22.61 1.54 8.66
CA ASN A 27 23.96 1.20 9.12
C ASN A 27 23.99 0.29 10.37
N GLU A 28 22.87 -0.39 10.66
CA GLU A 28 22.71 -1.27 11.82
C GLU A 28 23.00 -2.75 11.49
N SER A 29 23.94 -3.03 10.59
CA SER A 29 24.22 -4.40 10.12
C SER A 29 24.64 -5.34 11.24
N GLU A 30 25.45 -4.87 12.20
CA GLU A 30 25.88 -5.66 13.37
C GLU A 30 24.68 -6.06 14.25
N LEU A 31 23.83 -5.09 14.60
CA LEU A 31 22.63 -5.35 15.40
C LEU A 31 21.63 -6.25 14.65
N ARG A 32 21.47 -6.06 13.33
CA ARG A 32 20.63 -6.93 12.49
C ARG A 32 21.15 -8.37 12.50
N GLU A 33 22.47 -8.57 12.42
CA GLU A 33 23.09 -9.89 12.53
C GLU A 33 22.86 -10.52 13.91
N GLU A 34 23.13 -9.77 15.00
CA GLU A 34 22.96 -10.22 16.38
C GLU A 34 21.51 -10.60 16.72
N THR A 35 20.54 -9.83 16.23
CA THR A 35 19.11 -10.03 16.50
C THR A 35 18.44 -10.97 15.50
N GLY A 36 19.18 -11.49 14.53
CA GLY A 36 18.67 -12.42 13.52
C GLY A 36 17.74 -11.78 12.49
N VAL A 37 17.78 -10.45 12.34
CA VAL A 37 17.09 -9.72 11.28
C VAL A 37 17.85 -9.95 9.97
N LYS A 38 17.41 -10.94 9.20
CA LYS A 38 18.09 -11.41 7.99
C LYS A 38 17.20 -11.26 6.76
N GLY A 39 17.78 -10.72 5.70
CA GLY A 39 17.17 -10.56 4.38
C GLY A 39 18.20 -10.67 3.26
N ASP A 40 17.78 -10.36 2.04
CA ASP A 40 18.69 -10.32 0.88
C ASP A 40 19.64 -9.10 0.93
N PHE A 41 19.32 -8.10 1.77
CA PHE A 41 20.04 -6.84 1.90
C PHE A 41 20.19 -6.45 3.38
N ASP A 42 21.25 -5.68 3.67
CA ASP A 42 21.56 -5.19 5.02
C ASP A 42 20.81 -3.89 5.38
N GLY A 43 19.62 -3.68 4.83
CA GLY A 43 18.76 -2.55 5.13
C GLY A 43 17.38 -2.63 4.44
N TRP A 44 16.42 -1.86 4.95
CA TRP A 44 15.03 -1.80 4.50
C TRP A 44 14.54 -0.34 4.44
N LEU A 45 14.15 0.13 3.26
CA LEU A 45 13.54 1.45 3.05
C LEU A 45 12.05 1.27 2.72
N ASP A 46 11.17 1.90 3.49
CA ASP A 46 9.73 1.77 3.34
C ASP A 46 8.97 2.96 3.98
N GLY A 47 7.69 3.09 3.66
CA GLY A 47 6.78 4.08 4.21
C GLY A 47 5.63 3.46 5.00
N HIS A 48 5.33 4.04 6.16
CA HIS A 48 4.20 3.64 6.99
C HIS A 48 3.59 4.84 7.69
N VAL A 49 2.25 4.84 7.86
CA VAL A 49 1.52 5.92 8.52
C VAL A 49 0.72 5.41 9.70
N ARG A 50 0.73 6.18 10.79
CA ARG A 50 -0.20 6.04 11.91
C ARG A 50 -1.35 7.02 11.71
N ILE A 51 -2.57 6.50 11.64
CA ILE A 51 -3.79 7.27 11.44
C ILE A 51 -4.54 7.33 12.77
N HIS A 52 -4.96 8.52 13.17
CA HIS A 52 -5.74 8.76 14.38
C HIS A 52 -7.02 9.50 14.04
N GLY A 53 -8.16 9.04 14.57
CA GLY A 53 -9.46 9.67 14.35
C GLY A 53 -10.31 8.96 13.29
N PRO A 54 -11.27 9.66 12.65
CA PRO A 54 -12.32 9.04 11.84
C PRO A 54 -11.81 8.11 10.73
N ALA A 55 -10.73 8.47 10.03
CA ALA A 55 -10.18 7.62 8.96
C ALA A 55 -9.64 6.27 9.46
N ALA A 56 -9.24 6.15 10.73
CA ALA A 56 -8.86 4.85 11.30
C ALA A 56 -10.05 3.90 11.41
N LYS A 57 -11.28 4.42 11.53
CA LYS A 57 -12.50 3.62 11.48
C LYS A 57 -12.69 2.98 10.11
N ASP A 58 -12.35 3.68 9.03
CA ASP A 58 -12.48 3.14 7.67
C ASP A 58 -11.49 1.98 7.43
N VAL A 59 -10.29 2.07 8.02
CA VAL A 59 -9.33 0.95 8.03
C VAL A 59 -9.90 -0.26 8.79
N ALA A 60 -10.47 -0.02 9.98
CA ALA A 60 -11.09 -1.07 10.77
C ALA A 60 -12.33 -1.67 10.07
N ALA A 61 -13.14 -0.85 9.40
CA ALA A 61 -14.28 -1.32 8.62
C ALA A 61 -13.82 -2.26 7.49
N ASN A 62 -12.73 -1.92 6.79
CA ASN A 62 -12.14 -2.81 5.80
C ASN A 62 -11.65 -4.13 6.39
N PHE A 63 -11.10 -4.12 7.62
CA PHE A 63 -10.72 -5.35 8.33
C PHE A 63 -11.95 -6.19 8.69
N ILE A 64 -12.96 -5.58 9.33
CA ILE A 64 -14.19 -6.27 9.78
C ILE A 64 -14.94 -6.87 8.59
N SER A 65 -15.06 -6.15 7.47
CA SER A 65 -15.70 -6.69 6.26
C SER A 65 -15.01 -7.96 5.73
N ARG A 66 -13.69 -8.07 5.89
CA ARG A 66 -12.94 -9.27 5.47
C ARG A 66 -13.00 -10.38 6.51
N TRP A 67 -13.07 -10.04 7.78
CA TRP A 67 -13.22 -11.01 8.86
C TRP A 67 -14.60 -11.69 8.80
N ASN A 68 -15.67 -10.89 8.68
CA ASN A 68 -17.06 -11.37 8.61
C ASN A 68 -17.46 -11.82 7.18
N SER A 69 -16.49 -12.22 6.36
CA SER A 69 -16.75 -12.70 5.00
C SER A 69 -17.32 -14.11 5.07
N ASP A 70 -18.39 -14.42 4.33
CA ASP A 70 -18.95 -15.78 4.28
C ASP A 70 -17.94 -16.79 3.68
N TYR A 71 -16.94 -16.26 2.98
CA TYR A 71 -15.85 -17.03 2.40
C TYR A 71 -14.63 -17.04 3.30
N GLU A 72 -14.26 -18.23 3.74
CA GLU A 72 -13.10 -18.45 4.59
C GLU A 72 -11.77 -18.10 3.89
N PRO A 73 -10.75 -17.68 4.65
CA PRO A 73 -9.40 -17.56 4.13
C PRO A 73 -8.84 -18.93 3.68
N THR A 74 -7.77 -18.91 2.88
CA THR A 74 -6.99 -20.12 2.55
C THR A 74 -7.78 -21.28 1.92
N GLN A 75 -8.67 -20.99 0.96
CA GLN A 75 -9.30 -22.03 0.12
C GLN A 75 -8.39 -22.60 -1.00
N GLY A 76 -7.12 -22.21 -1.02
CA GLY A 76 -6.14 -22.58 -2.06
C GLY A 76 -4.93 -23.30 -1.48
N LEU A 77 -4.45 -24.32 -2.22
CA LEU A 77 -3.68 -25.49 -1.76
C LEU A 77 -4.54 -26.38 -0.87
N ALA A 78 -4.75 -27.62 -1.34
CA ALA A 78 -5.72 -28.55 -0.76
C ALA A 78 -5.54 -28.64 0.77
N PRO A 79 -6.63 -28.59 1.56
CA PRO A 79 -6.60 -28.87 3.00
C PRO A 79 -5.80 -30.15 3.30
N ASP A 80 -5.92 -31.14 2.41
CA ASP A 80 -5.21 -32.42 2.42
C ASP A 80 -3.67 -32.34 2.35
N LEU A 81 -3.10 -31.23 1.86
CA LEU A 81 -1.65 -31.10 1.67
C LEU A 81 -0.95 -30.52 2.90
N LEU A 82 -1.66 -29.73 3.70
CA LEU A 82 -1.10 -29.00 4.84
C LEU A 82 -1.72 -29.40 6.18
N ASP A 83 -2.71 -30.31 6.18
CA ASP A 83 -3.50 -30.71 7.35
C ASP A 83 -3.95 -29.49 8.19
N PHE A 84 -4.35 -28.43 7.48
CA PHE A 84 -4.71 -27.16 8.08
C PHE A 84 -6.18 -26.85 7.78
N GLU A 85 -6.99 -26.81 8.83
CA GLU A 85 -8.37 -26.37 8.78
C GLU A 85 -8.48 -24.96 9.37
N ASN A 86 -9.34 -24.14 8.77
CA ASN A 86 -9.64 -22.83 9.33
C ASN A 86 -10.31 -23.00 10.69
N PRO A 87 -9.84 -22.33 11.75
CA PRO A 87 -10.50 -22.37 13.04
C PRO A 87 -11.87 -21.70 12.94
N THR A 88 -12.82 -22.16 13.77
CA THR A 88 -14.11 -21.47 13.91
C THR A 88 -13.90 -20.05 14.42
N TYR A 89 -14.64 -19.09 13.87
CA TYR A 89 -14.61 -17.69 14.28
C TYR A 89 -16.03 -17.14 14.38
N GLU A 90 -16.16 -16.02 15.09
CA GLU A 90 -17.43 -15.28 15.23
C GLU A 90 -17.30 -13.92 14.52
N ASP A 91 -18.43 -13.42 14.03
CA ASP A 91 -18.50 -12.09 13.43
C ASP A 91 -18.12 -11.00 14.42
N LEU A 92 -17.34 -10.05 13.94
CA LEU A 92 -16.98 -8.86 14.69
C LEU A 92 -18.03 -7.77 14.49
N GLU A 93 -18.47 -7.18 15.59
CA GLU A 93 -19.34 -6.00 15.56
C GLU A 93 -18.59 -4.80 14.96
N PRO A 94 -19.26 -3.96 14.16
CA PRO A 94 -18.68 -2.69 13.70
C PRO A 94 -18.21 -1.83 14.87
N LEU A 95 -17.09 -1.13 14.70
CA LEU A 95 -16.59 -0.22 15.73
C LEU A 95 -17.63 0.85 16.08
N LYS A 96 -18.17 0.75 17.29
CA LYS A 96 -19.09 1.73 17.90
C LYS A 96 -18.29 2.93 18.38
N TYR A 97 -17.92 3.77 17.44
CA TYR A 97 -17.17 4.99 17.67
C TYR A 97 -17.98 6.21 17.25
N ALA A 98 -18.25 7.10 18.20
CA ALA A 98 -18.63 8.48 17.93
C ALA A 98 -17.35 9.30 17.94
N SER A 99 -17.13 10.16 16.93
CA SER A 99 -16.00 11.08 16.96
C SER A 99 -16.02 11.84 18.27
N SER A 100 -15.03 11.61 19.13
CA SER A 100 -14.90 12.37 20.35
C SER A 100 -14.79 13.86 19.98
N THR A 101 -15.59 14.66 20.66
CA THR A 101 -15.54 16.12 20.60
C THR A 101 -14.52 16.69 21.57
N THR A 102 -13.85 15.82 22.35
CA THR A 102 -12.81 16.20 23.31
C THR A 102 -11.42 16.12 22.65
N LYS A 103 -10.52 16.98 23.15
CA LYS A 103 -9.26 17.36 22.51
C LYS A 103 -8.24 16.22 22.48
N SER A 104 -8.32 15.31 21.51
CA SER A 104 -7.09 14.77 20.94
C SER A 104 -6.53 15.82 19.96
N ASN A 105 -5.23 16.08 20.00
CA ASN A 105 -4.58 16.96 19.02
C ASN A 105 -4.54 16.23 17.67
N LEU A 106 -5.68 16.24 16.96
CA LEU A 106 -5.76 15.75 15.59
C LEU A 106 -4.98 16.70 14.68
N GLY A 107 -4.34 16.14 13.66
CA GLY A 107 -3.74 16.94 12.60
C GLY A 107 -4.80 17.65 11.75
N ASN A 108 -4.36 18.61 10.94
CA ASN A 108 -5.24 19.37 10.03
C ASN A 108 -5.40 18.71 8.65
N GLN A 109 -4.96 17.47 8.50
CA GLN A 109 -4.98 16.75 7.23
C GLN A 109 -6.34 16.10 6.98
N ASN A 110 -6.84 16.21 5.75
CA ASN A 110 -7.95 15.40 5.28
C ASN A 110 -7.41 14.04 4.84
N VAL A 111 -7.98 12.95 5.37
CA VAL A 111 -7.55 11.57 5.09
C VAL A 111 -8.72 10.82 4.48
N GLN A 112 -8.47 10.15 3.36
CA GLN A 112 -9.41 9.24 2.71
C GLN A 112 -8.73 7.89 2.55
N ILE A 113 -9.34 6.83 3.07
CA ILE A 113 -8.87 5.46 2.85
C ILE A 113 -9.30 5.01 1.46
N VAL A 114 -8.37 4.39 0.74
CA VAL A 114 -8.57 3.81 -0.59
C VAL A 114 -8.01 2.40 -0.61
N ARG A 115 -8.55 1.55 -1.48
CA ARG A 115 -8.30 0.11 -1.48
C ARG A 115 -8.44 -0.48 -2.88
N THR A 116 -8.05 -1.74 -3.01
CA THR A 116 -8.09 -2.49 -4.27
C THR A 116 -8.74 -3.85 -4.03
N PHE A 117 -9.85 -4.10 -4.72
CA PHE A 117 -10.52 -5.40 -4.77
C PHE A 117 -10.75 -5.77 -6.23
N SER A 118 -10.26 -6.93 -6.65
CA SER A 118 -10.42 -7.38 -8.04
C SER A 118 -11.89 -7.68 -8.34
N CYS A 119 -12.44 -7.11 -9.41
CA CYS A 119 -13.78 -7.44 -9.91
C CYS A 119 -13.87 -8.88 -10.48
N LYS A 120 -12.74 -9.54 -10.70
CA LYS A 120 -12.66 -10.94 -11.16
C LYS A 120 -12.87 -11.93 -10.02
N TYR A 121 -12.47 -11.56 -8.80
CA TYR A 121 -12.69 -12.40 -7.64
C TYR A 121 -14.15 -12.30 -7.21
N LYS A 122 -14.81 -13.44 -6.97
CA LYS A 122 -16.26 -13.51 -6.75
C LYS A 122 -16.65 -13.55 -5.28
N ASN A 123 -15.70 -13.83 -4.40
CA ASN A 123 -15.93 -13.98 -2.97
C ASN A 123 -15.76 -12.63 -2.22
N TYR A 124 -16.24 -11.55 -2.83
CA TYR A 124 -16.29 -10.19 -2.26
C TYR A 124 -17.70 -9.61 -2.33
N ALA A 125 -18.73 -10.45 -2.51
CA ALA A 125 -20.10 -10.00 -2.76
C ALA A 125 -20.66 -9.10 -1.64
N GLU A 126 -20.20 -9.33 -0.42
CA GLU A 126 -20.67 -8.74 0.82
C GLU A 126 -20.16 -7.29 1.01
N PHE A 127 -18.99 -6.96 0.46
CA PHE A 127 -18.32 -5.68 0.73
C PHE A 127 -17.62 -5.02 -0.47
N ALA A 128 -17.47 -5.72 -1.59
CA ALA A 128 -16.99 -5.18 -2.86
C ALA A 128 -17.56 -5.97 -4.05
N PRO A 129 -18.91 -6.02 -4.22
CA PRO A 129 -19.57 -6.89 -5.20
C PRO A 129 -19.17 -6.62 -6.66
N TYR A 130 -18.68 -5.42 -6.95
CA TYR A 130 -18.20 -5.01 -8.27
C TYR A 130 -16.67 -4.84 -8.32
N GLY A 131 -15.96 -5.27 -7.28
CA GLY A 131 -14.57 -4.89 -7.02
C GLY A 131 -14.44 -3.43 -6.61
N GLU A 132 -13.20 -2.98 -6.46
CA GLU A 132 -12.85 -1.61 -6.14
C GLU A 132 -11.46 -1.27 -6.67
N ASN A 133 -11.32 -0.10 -7.30
CA ASN A 133 -10.05 0.41 -7.80
C ASN A 133 -9.78 1.85 -7.30
N SER A 134 -10.29 2.20 -6.12
CA SER A 134 -10.21 3.56 -5.56
C SER A 134 -8.75 4.01 -5.37
N LEU A 135 -7.83 3.10 -5.04
CA LEU A 135 -6.40 3.40 -4.97
C LEU A 135 -5.83 3.85 -6.32
N PHE A 136 -6.17 3.13 -7.39
CA PHE A 136 -5.74 3.47 -8.75
C PHE A 136 -6.29 4.82 -9.21
N GLN A 137 -7.58 5.06 -8.96
CA GLN A 137 -8.23 6.34 -9.28
C GLN A 137 -7.65 7.51 -8.46
N ALA A 138 -7.31 7.28 -7.19
CA ALA A 138 -6.66 8.28 -6.35
C ALA A 138 -5.26 8.64 -6.86
N ARG A 139 -4.48 7.67 -7.35
CA ARG A 139 -3.19 7.94 -8.00
C ARG A 139 -3.37 8.81 -9.24
N ILE A 140 -4.27 8.45 -10.16
CA ILE A 140 -4.57 9.26 -11.36
C ILE A 140 -4.96 10.69 -10.97
N LYS A 141 -5.90 10.84 -10.03
CA LYS A 141 -6.33 12.15 -9.54
C LYS A 141 -5.17 12.97 -8.96
N ALA A 142 -4.30 12.35 -8.16
CA ALA A 142 -3.15 13.03 -7.56
C ALA A 142 -2.15 13.50 -8.62
N LEU A 143 -1.85 12.66 -9.62
CA LEU A 143 -0.98 12.99 -10.75
C LEU A 143 -1.53 14.21 -11.51
N LEU A 144 -2.77 14.14 -11.99
CA LEU A 144 -3.41 15.18 -12.80
C LEU A 144 -3.58 16.53 -12.07
N ASN A 145 -3.60 16.51 -10.73
CA ASN A 145 -3.67 17.74 -9.93
C ASN A 145 -2.31 18.32 -9.54
N ALA A 146 -1.20 17.63 -9.81
CA ALA A 146 0.13 18.12 -9.49
C ALA A 146 0.44 19.44 -10.22
N LYS A 147 1.07 20.39 -9.51
CA LYS A 147 1.40 21.73 -10.06
C LYS A 147 2.88 22.07 -10.08
N ASN A 148 3.69 21.43 -9.25
CA ASN A 148 5.10 21.80 -9.06
C ASN A 148 6.05 20.66 -9.42
N PHE A 149 5.98 19.56 -8.69
CA PHE A 149 6.80 18.38 -8.94
C PHE A 149 6.05 17.14 -8.47
N ILE A 150 6.51 15.98 -8.91
CA ILE A 150 6.02 14.68 -8.48
C ILE A 150 7.21 13.90 -7.93
N TYR A 151 7.04 13.34 -6.74
CA TYR A 151 8.02 12.47 -6.08
C TYR A 151 7.37 11.11 -5.84
N ILE A 152 8.00 10.05 -6.31
CA ILE A 152 7.50 8.67 -6.20
C ILE A 152 8.61 7.79 -5.63
N GLU A 153 8.33 7.18 -4.49
CA GLU A 153 9.04 5.99 -4.01
C GLU A 153 8.09 4.79 -4.22
N ASP A 154 8.50 3.81 -5.01
CA ASP A 154 7.69 2.63 -5.33
C ASP A 154 8.61 1.44 -5.54
N GLN A 155 8.23 0.26 -5.05
CA GLN A 155 9.05 -0.95 -5.20
C GLN A 155 9.22 -1.38 -6.66
N TYR A 156 8.22 -1.11 -7.51
CA TYR A 156 8.16 -1.67 -8.86
C TYR A 156 8.22 -0.62 -9.96
N PHE A 157 7.44 0.46 -9.85
CA PHE A 157 7.28 1.48 -10.90
C PHE A 157 7.14 0.92 -12.34
N ILE A 158 6.34 -0.15 -12.50
CA ILE A 158 6.11 -0.83 -13.78
C ILE A 158 5.04 -0.15 -14.62
N LEU A 159 5.01 -0.48 -15.92
CA LEU A 159 4.04 0.04 -16.87
C LEU A 159 2.60 -0.24 -16.41
N VAL A 160 1.89 0.85 -16.14
CA VAL A 160 0.43 0.90 -16.08
C VAL A 160 0.01 1.99 -17.07
N PRO A 161 -0.58 1.64 -18.23
CA PRO A 161 -0.78 2.57 -19.34
C PRO A 161 -1.44 3.89 -18.92
N GLU A 162 -2.47 3.83 -18.09
CA GLU A 162 -3.22 5.00 -17.64
C GLU A 162 -2.40 5.90 -16.68
N LEU A 163 -1.53 5.32 -15.85
CA LEU A 163 -0.63 6.11 -15.01
C LEU A 163 0.46 6.78 -15.85
N LEU A 164 0.96 6.10 -16.89
CA LEU A 164 1.90 6.68 -17.84
C LEU A 164 1.25 7.82 -18.62
N GLU A 165 0.03 7.65 -19.10
CA GLU A 165 -0.74 8.69 -19.79
C GLU A 165 -0.94 9.91 -18.90
N ALA A 166 -1.41 9.71 -17.66
CA ALA A 166 -1.59 10.79 -16.70
C ALA A 166 -0.28 11.51 -16.36
N LEU A 167 0.85 10.79 -16.27
CA LEU A 167 2.17 11.40 -16.08
C LEU A 167 2.54 12.25 -17.30
N LEU A 168 2.46 11.70 -18.51
CA LEU A 168 2.82 12.41 -19.74
C LEU A 168 1.96 13.66 -19.96
N GLU A 169 0.70 13.64 -19.55
CA GLU A 169 -0.20 14.79 -19.57
C GLU A 169 0.31 15.95 -18.70
N VAL A 170 0.83 15.64 -17.50
CA VAL A 170 1.27 16.67 -16.55
C VAL A 170 2.73 17.09 -16.71
N MET A 171 3.57 16.27 -17.34
CA MET A 171 5.00 16.54 -17.56
C MET A 171 5.33 17.93 -18.15
N PRO A 172 4.56 18.51 -19.10
CA PRO A 172 4.76 19.87 -19.58
C PRO A 172 4.66 20.92 -18.46
N THR A 173 3.75 20.71 -17.51
CA THR A 173 3.34 21.69 -16.50
C THR A 173 4.17 21.66 -15.23
N ILE A 174 4.68 20.49 -14.85
CA ILE A 174 5.52 20.31 -13.66
C ILE A 174 7.00 20.58 -13.96
N GLN A 175 7.75 20.94 -12.92
CA GLN A 175 9.19 21.20 -12.97
C GLN A 175 9.99 19.90 -13.07
N ARG A 176 9.61 18.89 -12.28
CA ARG A 176 10.34 17.62 -12.20
C ARG A 176 9.45 16.44 -11.81
N LEU A 177 9.77 15.27 -12.35
CA LEU A 177 9.37 13.97 -11.86
C LEU A 177 10.61 13.29 -11.27
N ILE A 178 10.55 12.92 -9.99
CA ILE A 178 11.62 12.21 -9.31
C ILE A 178 11.07 10.84 -8.92
N VAL A 179 11.75 9.78 -9.36
CA VAL A 179 11.35 8.40 -9.08
C VAL A 179 12.50 7.67 -8.42
N VAL A 180 12.25 7.16 -7.23
CA VAL A 180 13.12 6.22 -6.51
C VAL A 180 12.45 4.86 -6.57
N VAL A 181 13.12 3.92 -7.23
CA VAL A 181 12.60 2.56 -7.44
C VAL A 181 13.71 1.55 -7.20
N GLN A 182 13.36 0.42 -6.59
CA GLN A 182 14.29 -0.68 -6.43
C GLN A 182 14.64 -1.25 -7.82
N ARG A 183 15.94 -1.42 -8.10
CA ARG A 183 16.35 -2.12 -9.33
C ARG A 183 15.82 -3.56 -9.28
N PRO A 184 15.20 -4.08 -10.36
CA PRO A 184 14.77 -5.47 -10.38
C PRO A 184 15.94 -6.42 -10.12
N VAL A 185 15.88 -7.16 -9.00
CA VAL A 185 16.87 -8.16 -8.58
C VAL A 185 16.25 -9.55 -8.52
N GLY A 186 17.08 -10.60 -8.69
CA GLY A 186 16.64 -11.99 -8.55
C GLY A 186 15.46 -12.38 -9.46
N LYS A 187 14.41 -12.96 -8.86
CA LYS A 187 13.22 -13.46 -9.58
C LYS A 187 12.39 -12.34 -10.24
N SER A 188 12.46 -11.11 -9.76
CA SER A 188 11.75 -9.96 -10.36
C SER A 188 12.31 -9.62 -11.75
N LYS A 189 13.63 -9.73 -11.94
CA LYS A 189 14.27 -9.57 -13.25
C LYS A 189 13.80 -10.62 -14.25
N ALA A 190 13.70 -11.88 -13.82
CA ALA A 190 13.30 -13.01 -14.66
C ALA A 190 11.81 -13.00 -15.07
N SER A 191 10.95 -12.27 -14.35
CA SER A 191 9.49 -12.23 -14.58
C SER A 191 9.03 -11.07 -15.48
N GLY A 192 9.97 -10.32 -16.07
CA GLY A 192 9.66 -9.25 -17.03
C GLY A 192 9.46 -7.86 -16.43
N TYR A 193 9.68 -7.68 -15.12
CA TYR A 193 9.58 -6.37 -14.47
C TYR A 193 10.55 -5.35 -15.07
N GLU A 194 11.75 -5.78 -15.47
CA GLU A 194 12.73 -4.90 -16.13
C GLU A 194 12.18 -4.33 -17.44
N LYS A 195 11.46 -5.14 -18.23
CA LYS A 195 10.80 -4.69 -19.45
C LYS A 195 9.72 -3.66 -19.14
N TYR A 196 8.83 -3.94 -18.19
CA TYR A 196 7.74 -3.01 -17.86
C TYR A 196 8.23 -1.72 -17.21
N LEU A 197 9.30 -1.77 -16.41
CA LEU A 197 9.97 -0.58 -15.89
C LEU A 197 10.56 0.26 -17.03
N TYR A 198 11.21 -0.38 -18.00
CA TYR A 198 11.70 0.32 -19.20
C TYR A 198 10.57 0.93 -20.03
N GLU A 199 9.46 0.21 -20.23
CA GLU A 199 8.29 0.72 -20.96
C GLU A 199 7.60 1.88 -20.22
N MET A 200 7.62 1.87 -18.88
CA MET A 200 7.11 2.97 -18.06
C MET A 200 7.99 4.22 -18.16
N THR A 201 9.31 4.05 -18.13
CA THR A 201 10.27 5.18 -17.99
C THR A 201 10.73 5.74 -19.32
N SER A 202 10.92 4.90 -20.34
CA SER A 202 11.54 5.31 -21.60
C SER A 202 10.75 6.37 -22.37
N PRO A 203 9.40 6.40 -22.40
CA PRO A 203 8.66 7.47 -23.08
C PRO A 203 8.86 8.82 -22.38
N ILE A 204 8.86 8.82 -21.04
CA ILE A 204 9.04 10.02 -20.23
C ILE A 204 10.45 10.60 -20.44
N GLN A 205 11.48 9.76 -20.35
CA GLN A 205 12.88 10.17 -20.55
C GLN A 205 13.14 10.68 -21.98
N LYS A 206 12.53 10.08 -23.00
CA LYS A 206 12.68 10.52 -24.40
C LYS A 206 12.05 11.89 -24.64
N LEU A 207 10.86 12.13 -24.08
CA LEU A 207 10.12 13.39 -24.29
C LEU A 207 10.61 14.51 -23.37
N TYR A 208 11.06 14.18 -22.16
CA TYR A 208 11.42 15.13 -21.12
C TYR A 208 12.75 14.79 -20.42
N PRO A 209 13.88 14.68 -21.16
CA PRO A 209 15.15 14.18 -20.63
C PRO A 209 15.74 15.02 -19.48
N ASN A 210 15.36 16.30 -19.38
CA ASN A 210 15.85 17.20 -18.34
C ASN A 210 14.92 17.32 -17.11
N LYS A 211 13.75 16.65 -17.15
CA LYS A 211 12.74 16.70 -16.08
C LYS A 211 12.54 15.37 -15.34
N PHE A 212 13.13 14.28 -15.84
CA PHE A 212 13.18 12.98 -15.18
C PHE A 212 14.50 12.81 -14.40
#